data_AF-A0A9C8P241-F1
#
_entry.id   AF-A0A9C8P241-F1
#
_cell.length_a   1.000
_cell.length_b   1.000
_cell.length_c   1.000
_cell.angle_alpha   90.00
_cell.angle_beta   90.00
_cell.angle_gamma   90.00
#
_symmetry.space_group_name_H-M   'P 1'
#
loop_
_entity.id
_entity.type
_entity.pdbx_description
1 polymer ?
#
loop_
_entity_poly.entity_id
_entity_poly.type
_entity_poly.pdbx_seq_one_letter_code
_entity_poly.pdbx_strand_id
1 'polypeptide(L)'
;MVLNIVQRLLPGWGVTYGPPGDGPFPAIMLLHGSEGAWAGWSHRDAMLFAAHGFLAFPYGYSSGGNAWNAGHIIDYPLDRSVEAFKALREFQFADERVGLYGISRGAEHALLLGLLMAVDNIEGMPDAIAAHSPPDVVCGAFDARSFRDAGDPGWQAWDVSKRAWTWQGSHEGLLPTTPIEIERYPGPLLLSHGTKDRMWSVEMTKRLEQRLRKHGRSPEVHYYEGEDHIPSSAGQNIHYQLLLDFFSNHLIKP
;
A
#
# COMPACT_ATOMS: atom_id res chain seq x y z
N MET A 1 1.75 -15.43 31.27
CA MET A 1 1.24 -14.35 30.41
C MET A 1 1.29 -14.84 28.98
N VAL A 2 0.24 -14.62 28.19
CA VAL A 2 0.20 -14.96 26.75
C VAL A 2 0.31 -13.66 25.96
N LEU A 3 0.99 -13.69 24.82
CA LEU A 3 1.11 -12.53 23.94
C LEU A 3 -0.22 -12.25 23.24
N ASN A 4 -0.62 -10.97 23.16
CA ASN A 4 -1.80 -10.54 22.40
C ASN A 4 -1.53 -10.39 20.90
N ILE A 5 -0.26 -10.35 20.50
CA ILE A 5 0.18 -10.32 19.11
C ILE A 5 1.25 -11.39 18.95
N VAL A 6 1.06 -12.29 18.00
CA VAL A 6 1.98 -13.39 17.67
C VAL A 6 2.58 -13.13 16.31
N GLN A 7 3.91 -13.22 16.23
CA GLN A 7 4.64 -13.21 14.98
C GLN A 7 4.64 -14.61 14.36
N ARG A 8 4.39 -14.68 13.06
CA ARG A 8 4.47 -15.92 12.28
C ARG A 8 5.30 -15.64 11.03
N LEU A 9 6.17 -16.58 10.66
CA LEU A 9 6.93 -16.46 9.43
C LEU A 9 6.06 -16.93 8.27
N LEU A 10 5.74 -16.04 7.33
CA LEU A 10 5.22 -16.42 6.02
C LEU A 10 6.38 -17.02 5.21
N PRO A 11 6.35 -18.33 4.89
CA PRO A 11 7.51 -19.02 4.33
C PRO A 11 8.01 -18.37 3.03
N GLY A 12 9.30 -18.03 2.98
CA GLY A 12 9.93 -17.41 1.80
C GLY A 12 9.74 -15.89 1.68
N TRP A 13 8.92 -15.28 2.53
CA TRP A 13 8.52 -13.88 2.38
C TRP A 13 8.93 -12.98 3.53
N GLY A 14 8.53 -13.30 4.76
CA GLY A 14 8.80 -12.42 5.90
C GLY A 14 7.86 -12.63 7.08
N VAL A 15 7.96 -11.76 8.07
CA VAL A 15 7.16 -11.85 9.29
C VAL A 15 5.75 -11.28 9.06
N THR A 16 4.74 -11.96 9.59
CA THR A 16 3.38 -11.46 9.76
C THR A 16 3.08 -11.26 11.25
N TYR A 17 2.14 -10.40 11.55
CA TYR A 17 1.65 -10.10 12.90
C TYR A 17 0.17 -10.47 12.94
N GLY A 18 -0.28 -11.19 13.95
CA GLY A 18 -1.71 -11.49 14.10
C GLY A 18 -2.10 -11.82 15.52
N PRO A 19 -3.40 -12.04 15.78
CA PRO A 19 -3.89 -12.45 17.08
C PRO A 19 -3.29 -13.79 17.53
N PRO A 20 -3.32 -14.12 18.84
CA PRO A 20 -3.07 -15.48 19.31
C PRO A 20 -4.16 -16.45 18.79
N GLY A 21 -3.83 -17.74 18.76
CA GLY A 21 -4.71 -18.80 18.25
C GLY A 21 -4.39 -19.25 16.83
N ASP A 22 -5.22 -20.14 16.30
CA ASP A 22 -4.93 -20.84 15.04
C ASP A 22 -5.63 -20.22 13.81
N GLY A 23 -6.38 -19.13 14.00
CA GLY A 23 -7.14 -18.47 12.93
C GLY A 23 -8.33 -19.32 12.44
N PRO A 24 -8.75 -19.19 11.17
CA PRO A 24 -8.23 -18.23 10.19
C PRO A 24 -8.61 -16.78 10.57
N PHE A 25 -7.77 -15.82 10.18
CA PHE A 25 -7.98 -14.39 10.43
C PHE A 25 -8.13 -13.64 9.09
N PRO A 26 -8.99 -12.61 9.01
CA PRO A 26 -8.97 -11.70 7.87
C PRO A 26 -7.56 -11.12 7.73
N ALA A 27 -7.01 -11.12 6.51
CA ALA A 27 -5.61 -10.78 6.30
C ALA A 27 -5.43 -9.48 5.52
N ILE A 28 -4.35 -8.75 5.80
CA ILE A 28 -4.00 -7.50 5.12
C ILE A 28 -2.52 -7.53 4.76
N MET A 29 -2.18 -7.30 3.50
CA MET A 29 -0.80 -7.00 3.10
C MET A 29 -0.59 -5.48 3.11
N LEU A 30 0.41 -5.04 3.86
CA LEU A 30 0.76 -3.62 4.01
C LEU A 30 1.96 -3.28 3.13
N LEU A 31 1.81 -2.21 2.36
CA LEU A 31 2.81 -1.66 1.44
C LEU A 31 3.33 -0.35 2.00
N HIS A 32 4.60 -0.34 2.39
CA HIS A 32 5.31 0.86 2.86
C HIS A 32 5.43 1.93 1.76
N GLY A 33 5.76 3.17 2.09
CA GLY A 33 6.09 4.21 1.11
C GLY A 33 7.56 4.17 0.68
N SER A 34 8.11 5.32 0.28
CA SER A 34 9.52 5.43 -0.13
C SER A 34 10.52 5.18 1.02
N GLU A 35 10.05 5.19 2.27
CA GLU A 35 10.87 4.97 3.47
C GLU A 35 11.44 3.56 3.59
N GLY A 36 10.89 2.60 2.85
CA GLY A 36 11.41 1.24 2.78
C GLY A 36 10.98 0.33 3.93
N ALA A 37 11.14 -0.98 3.72
CA ALA A 37 10.69 -2.03 4.64
C ALA A 37 11.23 -1.88 6.08
N TRP A 38 12.47 -1.42 6.21
CA TRP A 38 13.18 -1.38 7.48
C TRP A 38 12.95 -0.10 8.30
N ALA A 39 12.20 0.89 7.77
CA ALA A 39 11.80 2.07 8.54
C ALA A 39 10.85 1.74 9.70
N GLY A 40 10.22 0.56 9.67
CA GLY A 40 9.38 0.04 10.75
C GLY A 40 7.95 0.59 10.78
N TRP A 41 7.59 1.52 9.91
CA TRP A 41 6.23 2.09 9.85
C TRP A 41 5.19 1.04 9.48
N SER A 42 5.41 0.28 8.41
CA SER A 42 4.52 -0.83 8.04
C SER A 42 4.43 -1.92 9.12
N HIS A 43 5.52 -2.17 9.87
CA HIS A 43 5.51 -3.10 10.99
C HIS A 43 4.67 -2.58 12.17
N ARG A 44 4.79 -1.30 12.51
CA ARG A 44 3.94 -0.63 13.52
C ARG A 44 2.47 -0.75 13.13
N ASP A 45 2.16 -0.49 11.87
CA ASP A 45 0.79 -0.54 11.36
C ASP A 45 0.25 -1.97 11.35
N ALA A 46 1.09 -2.95 10.98
CA ALA A 46 0.75 -4.36 11.06
C ALA A 46 0.43 -4.81 12.49
N MET A 47 1.17 -4.31 13.49
CA MET A 47 0.86 -4.57 14.90
C MET A 47 -0.47 -3.93 15.33
N LEU A 48 -0.81 -2.76 14.80
CA LEU A 48 -2.10 -2.12 15.07
C LEU A 48 -3.25 -2.96 14.50
N PHE A 49 -3.17 -3.42 13.25
CA PHE A 49 -4.16 -4.31 12.66
C PHE A 49 -4.25 -5.65 13.42
N ALA A 50 -3.11 -6.22 13.82
CA ALA A 50 -3.05 -7.44 14.62
C ALA A 50 -3.75 -7.31 15.98
N ALA A 51 -3.61 -6.14 16.63
CA ALA A 51 -4.32 -5.84 17.88
C ALA A 51 -5.86 -5.80 17.71
N HIS A 52 -6.36 -5.69 16.47
CA HIS A 52 -7.78 -5.60 16.13
C HIS A 52 -8.29 -6.81 15.34
N GLY A 53 -7.59 -7.96 15.40
CA GLY A 53 -8.11 -9.22 14.87
C GLY A 53 -7.61 -9.62 13.48
N PHE A 54 -6.76 -8.82 12.84
CA PHE A 54 -6.28 -9.09 11.48
C PHE A 54 -4.93 -9.80 11.47
N LEU A 55 -4.70 -10.68 10.49
CA LEU A 55 -3.37 -11.14 10.14
C LEU A 55 -2.71 -10.14 9.18
N ALA A 56 -1.74 -9.38 9.67
CA ALA A 56 -1.10 -8.31 8.93
C ALA A 56 0.31 -8.68 8.46
N PHE A 57 0.58 -8.50 7.18
CA PHE A 57 1.86 -8.78 6.54
C PHE A 57 2.49 -7.48 6.00
N PRO A 58 3.48 -6.90 6.69
CA PRO A 58 4.28 -5.80 6.13
C PRO A 58 5.20 -6.34 5.04
N TYR A 59 4.80 -6.14 3.79
CA TYR A 59 5.57 -6.60 2.64
C TYR A 59 6.70 -5.60 2.32
N GLY A 60 7.93 -6.08 2.39
CA GLY A 60 9.11 -5.29 2.05
C GLY A 60 9.37 -5.30 0.56
N TYR A 61 9.05 -4.20 -0.12
CA TYR A 61 9.33 -4.01 -1.54
C TYR A 61 10.30 -2.84 -1.72
N SER A 62 11.56 -3.16 -1.94
CA SER A 62 12.57 -2.27 -2.50
C SER A 62 13.81 -3.10 -2.72
N SER A 63 14.64 -2.71 -3.67
CA SER A 63 15.87 -3.41 -3.95
C SER A 63 17.03 -2.74 -3.20
N GLY A 64 17.89 -3.54 -2.59
CA GLY A 64 19.09 -3.06 -1.88
C GLY A 64 18.82 -2.27 -0.59
N GLY A 65 17.62 -2.35 -0.03
CA GLY A 65 17.29 -1.75 1.27
C GLY A 65 17.83 -2.57 2.46
N ASN A 66 18.15 -1.89 3.55
CA ASN A 66 18.57 -2.48 4.83
C ASN A 66 18.18 -1.56 6.00
N ALA A 67 18.57 -1.92 7.23
CA ALA A 67 18.28 -1.13 8.44
C ALA A 67 18.76 0.33 8.41
N TRP A 68 19.68 0.69 7.51
CA TRP A 68 20.28 2.01 7.40
C TRP A 68 19.86 2.77 6.14
N ASN A 69 19.17 2.12 5.19
CA ASN A 69 18.82 2.72 3.91
C ASN A 69 17.58 2.07 3.28
N ALA A 70 16.66 2.88 2.77
CA ALA A 70 15.39 2.41 2.20
C ALA A 70 15.55 1.58 0.91
N GLY A 71 16.71 1.65 0.25
CA GLY A 71 16.96 1.00 -1.04
C GLY A 71 16.43 1.83 -2.19
N HIS A 72 15.96 1.15 -3.24
CA HIS A 72 15.41 1.80 -4.43
C HIS A 72 14.17 1.08 -4.97
N ILE A 73 13.29 1.87 -5.60
CA ILE A 73 12.13 1.44 -6.38
C ILE A 73 12.46 1.78 -7.83
N ILE A 74 13.19 0.89 -8.49
CA ILE A 74 13.59 1.00 -9.90
C ILE A 74 13.34 -0.37 -10.53
N ASP A 75 12.60 -0.39 -11.63
CA ASP A 75 12.25 -1.61 -12.38
C ASP A 75 11.73 -2.75 -11.48
N TYR A 76 11.01 -2.41 -10.41
CA TYR A 76 10.53 -3.39 -9.45
C TYR A 76 9.42 -4.25 -10.09
N PRO A 77 9.55 -5.60 -10.11
CA PRO A 77 8.55 -6.47 -10.72
C PRO A 77 7.33 -6.63 -9.82
N LEU A 78 6.20 -6.06 -10.23
CA LEU A 78 4.93 -6.17 -9.53
C LEU A 78 4.42 -7.63 -9.48
N ASP A 79 4.85 -8.49 -10.42
CA ASP A 79 4.63 -9.94 -10.38
C ASP A 79 5.10 -10.57 -9.05
N ARG A 80 6.22 -10.08 -8.49
CA ARG A 80 6.71 -10.55 -7.19
C ARG A 80 5.75 -10.20 -6.06
N SER A 81 5.05 -9.07 -6.15
CA SER A 81 4.01 -8.69 -5.21
C SER A 81 2.77 -9.57 -5.32
N VAL A 82 2.43 -10.02 -6.54
CA VAL A 82 1.35 -11.01 -6.75
C VAL A 82 1.71 -12.33 -6.06
N GLU A 83 2.95 -12.80 -6.22
CA GLU A 83 3.43 -14.01 -5.56
C GLU A 83 3.37 -13.88 -4.02
N ALA A 84 3.78 -12.74 -3.47
CA ALA A 84 3.72 -12.44 -2.05
C ALA A 84 2.27 -12.43 -1.52
N PHE A 85 1.39 -11.79 -2.28
CA PHE A 85 -0.03 -11.68 -1.95
C PHE A 85 -0.74 -13.02 -2.01
N LYS A 86 -0.43 -13.84 -3.03
CA LYS A 86 -0.89 -15.22 -3.14
C LYS A 86 -0.42 -16.06 -1.96
N ALA A 87 0.86 -15.97 -1.60
CA ALA A 87 1.40 -16.69 -0.45
C ALA A 87 0.70 -16.29 0.86
N LEU A 88 0.40 -15.00 1.06
CA LEU A 88 -0.39 -14.55 2.21
C LEU A 88 -1.80 -15.17 2.20
N ARG A 89 -2.48 -15.17 1.05
CA ARG A 89 -3.84 -15.75 0.94
C ARG A 89 -3.85 -17.27 1.17
N GLU A 90 -2.82 -17.99 0.74
CA GLU A 90 -2.68 -19.43 0.95
C GLU A 90 -2.12 -19.77 2.34
N PHE A 91 -1.79 -18.78 3.15
CA PHE A 91 -1.21 -19.01 4.46
C PHE A 91 -2.26 -19.61 5.41
N GLN A 92 -1.89 -20.69 6.12
CA GLN A 92 -2.83 -21.46 6.96
C GLN A 92 -3.57 -20.64 8.05
N PHE A 93 -3.08 -19.45 8.40
CA PHE A 93 -3.70 -18.56 9.39
C PHE A 93 -4.56 -17.46 8.75
N ALA A 94 -4.53 -17.32 7.43
CA ALA A 94 -5.34 -16.35 6.70
C ALA A 94 -6.72 -16.94 6.37
N ASP A 95 -7.75 -16.11 6.45
CA ASP A 95 -9.06 -16.39 5.89
C ASP A 95 -9.07 -16.13 4.38
N GLU A 96 -10.16 -16.51 3.72
CA GLU A 96 -10.37 -16.41 2.28
C GLU A 96 -10.18 -14.98 1.74
N ARG A 97 -10.61 -13.98 2.53
CA ARG A 97 -10.56 -12.56 2.13
C ARG A 97 -9.29 -11.88 2.60
N VAL A 98 -8.58 -11.26 1.65
CA VAL A 98 -7.32 -10.55 1.90
C VAL A 98 -7.35 -9.15 1.29
N GLY A 99 -7.02 -8.15 2.11
CA GLY A 99 -6.95 -6.76 1.69
C GLY A 99 -5.53 -6.26 1.38
N LEU A 100 -5.46 -5.13 0.67
CA LEU A 100 -4.24 -4.33 0.53
C LEU A 100 -4.40 -3.00 1.26
N TYR A 101 -3.37 -2.61 2.00
CA TYR A 101 -3.23 -1.26 2.49
C TYR A 101 -1.89 -0.68 2.07
N GLY A 102 -1.88 0.56 1.60
CA GLY A 102 -0.65 1.26 1.24
C GLY A 102 -0.70 2.74 1.52
N ILE A 103 0.48 3.32 1.77
CA ILE A 103 0.69 4.76 1.95
C ILE A 103 1.70 5.29 0.94
N SER A 104 1.46 6.46 0.34
CA SER A 104 2.40 7.11 -0.58
C SER A 104 2.77 6.19 -1.76
N ARG A 105 4.05 5.86 -1.97
CA ARG A 105 4.48 4.84 -2.95
C ARG A 105 3.83 3.48 -2.74
N GLY A 106 3.51 3.11 -1.50
CA GLY A 106 2.77 1.90 -1.20
C GLY A 106 1.31 1.99 -1.60
N ALA A 107 0.72 3.19 -1.57
CA ALA A 107 -0.62 3.44 -2.06
C ALA A 107 -0.66 3.32 -3.60
N GLU A 108 0.31 3.92 -4.31
CA GLU A 108 0.52 3.71 -5.74
C GLU A 108 0.61 2.20 -6.07
N HIS A 109 1.45 1.48 -5.34
CA HIS A 109 1.65 0.04 -5.50
C HIS A 109 0.35 -0.75 -5.26
N ALA A 110 -0.42 -0.44 -4.20
CA ALA A 110 -1.71 -1.08 -3.96
C ALA A 110 -2.70 -0.89 -5.12
N LEU A 111 -2.80 0.34 -5.64
CA LEU A 111 -3.68 0.65 -6.76
C LEU A 111 -3.23 -0.07 -8.04
N LEU A 112 -1.94 -0.05 -8.37
CA LEU A 112 -1.40 -0.73 -9.55
C LEU A 112 -1.57 -2.24 -9.47
N LEU A 113 -1.29 -2.86 -8.32
CA LEU A 113 -1.43 -4.30 -8.14
C LEU A 113 -2.89 -4.73 -8.34
N GLY A 114 -3.85 -4.05 -7.71
CA GLY A 114 -5.28 -4.31 -7.89
C GLY A 114 -5.76 -4.08 -9.32
N LEU A 115 -5.31 -3.00 -9.95
CA LEU A 115 -5.62 -2.67 -11.35
C LEU A 115 -5.11 -3.77 -12.30
N LEU A 116 -3.82 -4.07 -12.27
CA LEU A 116 -3.20 -4.99 -13.23
C LEU A 116 -3.73 -6.42 -13.07
N MET A 117 -3.92 -6.88 -11.83
CA MET A 117 -4.55 -8.18 -11.57
C MET A 117 -5.98 -8.24 -12.14
N ALA A 118 -6.76 -7.17 -12.01
CA ALA A 118 -8.11 -7.12 -12.57
C ALA A 118 -8.11 -7.09 -14.11
N VAL A 119 -7.21 -6.32 -14.73
CA VAL A 119 -7.10 -6.19 -16.19
C VAL A 119 -6.70 -7.51 -16.84
N ASP A 120 -5.74 -8.21 -16.25
CA ASP A 120 -5.21 -9.46 -16.78
C ASP A 120 -5.97 -10.70 -16.27
N ASN A 121 -7.04 -10.50 -15.50
CA ASN A 121 -7.85 -11.57 -14.89
C ASN A 121 -7.03 -12.55 -14.05
N ILE A 122 -6.07 -12.03 -13.28
CA ILE A 122 -5.31 -12.83 -12.32
C ILE A 122 -6.24 -13.21 -11.15
N GLU A 123 -6.37 -14.51 -10.91
CA GLU A 123 -7.15 -15.04 -9.79
C GLU A 123 -6.59 -14.58 -8.44
N GLY A 124 -7.46 -14.47 -7.43
CA GLY A 124 -7.06 -14.01 -6.10
C GLY A 124 -6.62 -12.55 -6.08
N MET A 125 -7.29 -11.68 -6.84
CA MET A 125 -7.15 -10.23 -6.66
C MET A 125 -7.55 -9.78 -5.25
N PRO A 126 -7.13 -8.60 -4.78
CA PRO A 126 -7.52 -8.12 -3.46
C PRO A 126 -9.03 -8.04 -3.27
N ASP A 127 -9.50 -8.38 -2.07
CA ASP A 127 -10.92 -8.31 -1.72
C ASP A 127 -11.34 -6.89 -1.32
N ALA A 128 -10.38 -6.07 -0.89
CA ALA A 128 -10.54 -4.65 -0.58
C ALA A 128 -9.19 -3.93 -0.67
N ILE A 129 -9.20 -2.68 -1.11
CA ILE A 129 -7.98 -1.86 -1.19
C ILE A 129 -8.19 -0.54 -0.45
N ALA A 130 -7.31 -0.23 0.49
CA ALA A 130 -7.22 1.09 1.12
C ALA A 130 -5.90 1.76 0.76
N ALA A 131 -5.97 3.05 0.40
CA ALA A 131 -4.84 3.83 -0.09
C ALA A 131 -4.79 5.20 0.59
N HIS A 132 -3.70 5.49 1.30
CA HIS A 132 -3.44 6.80 1.92
C HIS A 132 -2.42 7.61 1.13
N SER A 133 -2.75 8.88 0.87
CA SER A 133 -2.04 9.76 -0.05
C SER A 133 -1.62 9.06 -1.36
N PRO A 134 -2.54 8.46 -2.14
CA PRO A 134 -2.20 7.87 -3.44
C PRO A 134 -1.96 8.93 -4.53
N PRO A 135 -1.07 8.65 -5.50
CA PRO A 135 -0.96 9.45 -6.71
C PRO A 135 -2.03 9.01 -7.74
N ASP A 136 -2.44 9.90 -8.63
CA ASP A 136 -3.38 9.57 -9.73
C ASP A 136 -2.71 9.04 -10.99
N VAL A 137 -1.38 9.10 -11.04
CA VAL A 137 -0.54 8.66 -12.15
C VAL A 137 0.63 7.85 -11.62
N VAL A 138 1.21 7.02 -12.48
CA VAL A 138 2.44 6.29 -12.19
C VAL A 138 3.58 7.27 -11.91
N CYS A 139 4.24 7.10 -10.77
CA CYS A 139 5.39 7.90 -10.35
C CYS A 139 6.69 7.36 -10.95
N GLY A 140 7.67 8.26 -11.09
CA GLY A 140 9.02 7.88 -11.47
C GLY A 140 9.71 6.96 -10.45
N ALA A 141 10.84 6.41 -10.84
CA ALA A 141 11.68 5.59 -9.98
C ALA A 141 12.22 6.40 -8.79
N PHE A 142 12.49 5.74 -7.66
CA PHE A 142 13.05 6.37 -6.47
C PHE A 142 14.31 5.63 -6.02
N ASP A 143 15.38 6.35 -5.66
CA ASP A 143 16.60 5.77 -5.08
C ASP A 143 17.04 6.58 -3.86
N ALA A 144 16.87 6.00 -2.67
CA ALA A 144 17.19 6.68 -1.42
C ALA A 144 18.68 7.02 -1.28
N ARG A 145 19.57 6.26 -1.95
CA ARG A 145 21.03 6.50 -1.88
C ARG A 145 21.40 7.84 -2.54
N SER A 146 20.65 8.22 -3.57
CA SER A 146 20.86 9.43 -4.36
C SER A 146 19.97 10.59 -3.90
N PHE A 147 19.00 10.36 -3.03
CA PHE A 147 18.14 11.42 -2.52
C PHE A 147 18.94 12.39 -1.63
N ARG A 148 18.77 13.68 -1.86
CA ARG A 148 19.36 14.79 -1.11
C ARG A 148 18.30 15.87 -0.96
N ASP A 149 18.40 16.69 0.08
CA ASP A 149 17.49 17.82 0.25
C ASP A 149 17.87 18.98 -0.66
N ALA A 150 16.88 19.78 -1.06
CA ALA A 150 17.11 20.93 -1.93
C ALA A 150 18.06 21.93 -1.24
N GLY A 151 19.20 22.19 -1.87
CA GLY A 151 20.25 23.06 -1.33
C GLY A 151 21.50 22.30 -0.83
N ASP A 152 21.41 20.98 -0.65
CA ASP A 152 22.57 20.18 -0.26
C ASP A 152 23.57 19.99 -1.43
N PRO A 153 24.88 19.89 -1.16
CA PRO A 153 25.86 19.53 -2.18
C PRO A 153 25.50 18.20 -2.88
N GLY A 154 25.43 18.25 -4.22
CA GLY A 154 25.06 17.08 -5.02
C GLY A 154 23.56 16.82 -5.12
N TRP A 155 22.70 17.74 -4.63
CA TRP A 155 21.28 17.71 -4.91
C TRP A 155 21.00 17.70 -6.42
N GLN A 156 20.06 16.84 -6.81
CA GLN A 156 19.55 16.76 -8.17
C GLN A 156 18.03 16.78 -8.10
N ALA A 157 17.40 17.49 -9.04
CA ALA A 157 15.97 17.37 -9.22
C ALA A 157 15.60 15.90 -9.48
N TRP A 158 14.46 15.48 -8.96
CA TRP A 158 13.99 14.12 -9.14
C TRP A 158 13.76 13.82 -10.63
N ASP A 159 14.49 12.82 -11.15
CA ASP A 159 14.33 12.37 -12.53
C ASP A 159 13.08 11.49 -12.67
N VAL A 160 11.96 12.16 -12.94
CA VAL A 160 10.65 11.53 -13.12
C VAL A 160 10.58 10.61 -14.35
N SER A 161 11.57 10.62 -15.25
CA SER A 161 11.55 9.76 -16.45
C SER A 161 11.97 8.31 -16.17
N LYS A 162 12.65 8.08 -15.04
CA LYS A 162 13.07 6.73 -14.64
C LYS A 162 11.86 5.88 -14.25
N ARG A 163 11.92 4.59 -14.54
CA ARG A 163 10.79 3.66 -14.40
C ARG A 163 10.83 2.95 -13.06
N ALA A 164 9.72 3.00 -12.34
CA ALA A 164 9.60 2.40 -11.03
C ALA A 164 9.22 0.92 -11.06
N TRP A 165 8.33 0.56 -11.99
CA TRP A 165 7.59 -0.70 -11.96
C TRP A 165 7.73 -1.44 -13.28
N THR A 166 7.77 -2.77 -13.20
CA THR A 166 7.55 -3.66 -14.33
C THR A 166 6.37 -4.59 -14.05
N TRP A 167 5.70 -5.02 -15.10
CA TRP A 167 4.64 -6.03 -15.06
C TRP A 167 4.83 -7.00 -16.21
N GLN A 168 4.93 -8.29 -15.92
CA GLN A 168 5.21 -9.34 -16.90
C GLN A 168 6.46 -9.02 -17.74
N GLY A 169 7.47 -8.42 -17.11
CA GLY A 169 8.72 -8.00 -17.75
C GLY A 169 8.62 -6.78 -18.68
N SER A 170 7.49 -6.08 -18.69
CA SER A 170 7.24 -4.88 -19.50
C SER A 170 7.03 -3.63 -18.66
N HIS A 171 7.23 -2.45 -19.28
CA HIS A 171 6.86 -1.14 -18.74
C HIS A 171 5.61 -0.55 -19.41
N GLU A 172 4.99 -1.30 -20.33
CA GLU A 172 3.77 -0.87 -21.00
C GLU A 172 2.66 -0.58 -19.98
N GLY A 173 2.01 0.57 -20.09
CA GLY A 173 1.03 1.05 -19.09
C GLY A 173 1.62 1.49 -17.75
N LEU A 174 2.94 1.39 -17.56
CA LEU A 174 3.65 1.73 -16.32
C LEU A 174 4.71 2.82 -16.50
N LEU A 175 4.63 3.56 -17.60
CA LEU A 175 5.50 4.73 -17.80
C LEU A 175 5.10 5.85 -16.82
N PRO A 176 6.06 6.64 -16.31
CA PRO A 176 5.74 7.79 -15.47
C PRO A 176 4.71 8.71 -16.12
N THR A 177 3.83 9.29 -15.32
CA THR A 177 2.67 10.10 -15.72
C THR A 177 1.52 9.35 -16.40
N THR A 178 1.63 8.03 -16.62
CA THR A 178 0.50 7.22 -17.09
C THR A 178 -0.61 7.24 -16.03
N PRO A 179 -1.87 7.57 -16.38
CA PRO A 179 -2.98 7.54 -15.44
C PRO A 179 -3.20 6.15 -14.84
N ILE A 180 -3.44 6.10 -13.52
CA ILE A 180 -3.82 4.86 -12.84
C ILE A 180 -5.34 4.67 -13.03
N GLU A 181 -5.71 3.77 -13.93
CA GLU A 181 -7.11 3.50 -14.32
C GLU A 181 -7.86 2.61 -13.30
N ILE A 182 -7.77 2.98 -12.02
CA ILE A 182 -8.21 2.16 -10.89
C ILE A 182 -9.71 1.82 -10.91
N GLU A 183 -10.55 2.53 -11.66
CA GLU A 183 -11.96 2.16 -11.87
C GLU A 183 -12.16 0.78 -12.49
N ARG A 184 -11.13 0.22 -13.13
CA ARG A 184 -11.15 -1.14 -13.70
C ARG A 184 -11.02 -2.21 -12.62
N TYR A 185 -10.54 -1.88 -11.42
CA TYR A 185 -10.60 -2.77 -10.27
C TYR A 185 -12.04 -2.82 -9.71
N PRO A 186 -12.67 -4.02 -9.64
CA PRO A 186 -14.09 -4.14 -9.31
C PRO A 186 -14.39 -4.15 -7.80
N GLY A 187 -13.36 -4.27 -6.95
CA GLY A 187 -13.56 -4.36 -5.50
C GLY A 187 -13.80 -3.02 -4.80
N PRO A 188 -14.08 -3.05 -3.49
CA PRO A 188 -14.18 -1.88 -2.62
C PRO A 188 -12.87 -1.10 -2.53
N LEU A 189 -12.98 0.22 -2.48
CA LEU A 189 -11.86 1.16 -2.40
C LEU A 189 -12.09 2.19 -1.31
N LEU A 190 -11.09 2.35 -0.44
CA LEU A 190 -10.96 3.50 0.45
C LEU A 190 -9.77 4.37 0.01
N LEU A 191 -10.02 5.66 -0.22
CA LEU A 191 -8.99 6.65 -0.48
C LEU A 191 -8.94 7.64 0.69
N SER A 192 -7.74 8.00 1.15
CA SER A 192 -7.59 9.04 2.17
C SER A 192 -6.39 9.95 1.90
N HIS A 193 -6.44 11.20 2.36
CA HIS A 193 -5.37 12.18 2.10
C HIS A 193 -5.46 13.38 3.07
N GLY A 194 -4.31 13.89 3.55
CA GLY A 194 -4.25 15.17 4.27
C GLY A 194 -4.41 16.40 3.35
N THR A 195 -5.24 17.39 3.71
CA THR A 195 -5.49 18.54 2.82
C THR A 195 -4.33 19.53 2.73
N LYS A 196 -3.34 19.42 3.62
CA LYS A 196 -2.09 20.20 3.64
C LYS A 196 -0.85 19.34 3.43
N ASP A 197 -1.01 18.18 2.79
CA ASP A 197 0.11 17.33 2.39
C ASP A 197 1.15 18.12 1.58
N ARG A 198 2.34 18.28 2.18
CA ARG A 198 3.46 19.04 1.60
C ARG A 198 4.32 18.20 0.67
N MET A 199 4.14 16.88 0.69
CA MET A 199 4.88 15.95 -0.14
C MET A 199 4.14 15.75 -1.45
N TRP A 200 2.89 15.28 -1.37
CA TRP A 200 2.02 15.01 -2.51
C TRP A 200 0.75 15.84 -2.43
N SER A 201 0.37 16.49 -3.52
CA SER A 201 -0.84 17.33 -3.49
C SER A 201 -2.10 16.49 -3.33
N VAL A 202 -2.99 16.88 -2.41
CA VAL A 202 -4.34 16.31 -2.24
C VAL A 202 -5.15 16.24 -3.54
N GLU A 203 -4.82 17.11 -4.51
CA GLU A 203 -5.44 17.11 -5.84
C GLU A 203 -5.22 15.79 -6.59
N MET A 204 -4.16 15.04 -6.30
CA MET A 204 -3.95 13.69 -6.84
C MET A 204 -5.11 12.77 -6.45
N THR A 205 -5.45 12.67 -5.17
CA THR A 205 -6.56 11.83 -4.72
C THR A 205 -7.92 12.36 -5.16
N LYS A 206 -8.12 13.68 -5.26
CA LYS A 206 -9.35 14.25 -5.85
C LYS A 206 -9.54 13.82 -7.30
N ARG A 207 -8.47 13.77 -8.10
CA ARG A 207 -8.56 13.29 -9.50
C ARG A 207 -8.91 11.80 -9.58
N LEU A 208 -8.37 10.97 -8.67
CA LEU A 208 -8.78 9.56 -8.54
C LEU A 208 -10.27 9.42 -8.19
N GLU A 209 -10.74 10.16 -7.18
CA GLU A 209 -12.16 10.16 -6.79
C GLU A 209 -13.06 10.56 -7.97
N GLN A 210 -12.74 11.67 -8.65
CA GLN A 210 -13.49 12.13 -9.81
C GLN A 210 -13.52 11.09 -10.93
N ARG A 211 -12.38 10.44 -11.21
CA ARG A 211 -12.28 9.37 -12.21
C ARG A 211 -13.18 8.19 -11.85
N LEU A 212 -13.12 7.71 -10.60
CA LEU A 212 -13.94 6.60 -10.11
C LEU A 212 -15.44 6.93 -10.24
N ARG A 213 -15.87 8.10 -9.76
CA ARG A 213 -17.27 8.54 -9.85
C ARG A 213 -17.75 8.68 -11.29
N LYS A 214 -16.91 9.21 -12.18
CA LYS A 214 -17.23 9.34 -13.63
C LYS A 214 -17.49 7.98 -14.30
N HIS A 215 -16.86 6.91 -13.80
CA HIS A 215 -17.06 5.54 -14.29
C HIS A 215 -18.07 4.74 -13.46
N GLY A 216 -18.94 5.41 -12.70
CA GLY A 216 -20.02 4.77 -11.96
C GLY A 216 -19.56 3.97 -10.72
N ARG A 217 -18.34 4.19 -10.25
CA ARG A 217 -17.81 3.59 -9.01
C ARG A 217 -18.11 4.51 -7.82
N SER A 218 -18.14 3.92 -6.63
CA SER A 218 -18.50 4.60 -5.37
C SER A 218 -17.43 4.37 -4.29
N PRO A 219 -16.23 4.98 -4.41
CA PRO A 219 -15.19 4.82 -3.39
C PRO A 219 -15.58 5.49 -2.08
N GLU A 220 -15.11 4.93 -0.97
CA GLU A 220 -15.06 5.62 0.32
C GLU A 220 -13.88 6.60 0.30
N VAL A 221 -14.11 7.89 0.56
CA VAL A 221 -13.07 8.93 0.43
C VAL A 221 -13.05 9.82 1.66
N HIS A 222 -11.87 9.98 2.26
CA HIS A 222 -11.67 10.77 3.47
C HIS A 222 -10.56 11.80 3.29
N TYR A 223 -10.92 13.07 3.41
CA TYR A 223 -9.95 14.18 3.44
C TYR A 223 -9.73 14.65 4.87
N TYR A 224 -8.49 14.59 5.34
CA TYR A 224 -8.13 15.00 6.69
C TYR A 224 -7.76 16.47 6.69
N GLU A 225 -8.69 17.31 7.15
CA GLU A 225 -8.55 18.76 7.07
C GLU A 225 -7.36 19.25 7.92
N GLY A 226 -6.43 19.96 7.27
CA GLY A 226 -5.24 20.51 7.92
C GLY A 226 -4.09 19.52 8.14
N GLU A 227 -4.30 18.23 7.89
CA GLU A 227 -3.27 17.20 8.05
C GLU A 227 -2.29 17.16 6.87
N ASP A 228 -1.07 16.70 7.14
CA ASP A 228 0.03 16.55 6.19
C ASP A 228 0.07 15.13 5.58
N HIS A 229 1.15 14.76 4.88
CA HIS A 229 1.37 13.45 4.26
C HIS A 229 1.22 12.28 5.22
N ILE A 230 1.72 12.47 6.44
CA ILE A 230 1.46 11.59 7.58
C ILE A 230 0.59 12.40 8.53
N PRO A 231 -0.63 11.92 8.88
CA PRO A 231 -1.47 12.63 9.83
C PRO A 231 -0.79 12.79 11.19
N SER A 232 -1.17 13.83 11.91
CA SER A 232 -0.85 14.06 13.32
C SER A 232 -1.30 12.90 14.20
N SER A 233 -0.88 12.84 15.47
CA SER A 233 -1.34 11.78 16.39
C SER A 233 -2.87 11.68 16.49
N ALA A 234 -3.58 12.81 16.47
CA ALA A 234 -5.04 12.82 16.49
C ALA A 234 -5.62 12.37 15.13
N GLY A 235 -5.03 12.83 14.03
CA GLY A 235 -5.39 12.40 12.68
C GLY A 235 -5.16 10.90 12.46
N GLN A 236 -4.09 10.33 13.03
CA GLN A 236 -3.79 8.89 12.99
C GLN A 236 -4.87 8.07 13.69
N ASN A 237 -5.40 8.53 14.83
CA ASN A 237 -6.49 7.84 15.52
C ASN A 237 -7.75 7.76 14.63
N ILE A 238 -8.08 8.85 13.94
CA ILE A 238 -9.20 8.88 12.98
C ILE A 238 -8.88 7.97 11.79
N HIS A 239 -7.68 8.08 11.24
CA HIS A 239 -7.23 7.31 10.07
C HIS A 239 -7.33 5.81 10.30
N TYR A 240 -6.75 5.29 11.39
CA TYR A 240 -6.80 3.86 11.67
C TYR A 240 -8.20 3.37 12.06
N GLN A 241 -9.04 4.20 12.71
CA GLN A 241 -10.44 3.82 12.93
C GLN A 241 -11.16 3.58 11.60
N LEU A 242 -11.00 4.50 10.64
CA LEU A 242 -11.62 4.37 9.31
C LEU A 242 -11.08 3.15 8.53
N LEU A 243 -9.77 2.88 8.61
CA LEU A 243 -9.18 1.69 7.99
C LEU A 243 -9.72 0.40 8.61
N LEU A 244 -9.80 0.34 9.94
CA LEU A 244 -10.34 -0.82 10.65
C LEU A 244 -11.81 -1.06 10.31
N ASP A 245 -12.62 0.00 10.25
CA ASP A 245 -14.03 -0.09 9.88
C ASP A 245 -14.18 -0.60 8.44
N PHE A 246 -13.43 -0.03 7.50
CA PHE A 246 -13.42 -0.44 6.09
C PHE A 246 -13.03 -1.91 5.92
N PHE A 247 -11.90 -2.34 6.49
CA PHE A 247 -11.48 -3.74 6.36
C PHE A 247 -12.39 -4.70 7.12
N SER A 248 -12.97 -4.30 8.25
CA SER A 248 -13.96 -5.13 8.95
C SER A 248 -15.19 -5.35 8.07
N ASN A 249 -15.71 -4.29 7.45
CA ASN A 249 -16.90 -4.35 6.60
C ASN A 249 -16.70 -5.20 5.32
N HIS A 250 -15.47 -5.31 4.83
CA HIS A 250 -15.19 -5.98 3.55
C HIS A 250 -14.49 -7.34 3.67
N LEU A 251 -13.68 -7.55 4.70
CA LEU A 251 -12.92 -8.79 4.87
C LEU A 251 -13.56 -9.74 5.89
N ILE A 252 -14.28 -9.23 6.88
CA ILE A 252 -14.99 -10.07 7.85
C ILE A 252 -16.35 -10.43 7.26
N LYS A 253 -16.64 -11.73 7.18
CA LYS A 253 -17.97 -12.19 6.76
C LYS A 253 -18.99 -11.74 7.82
N PRO A 254 -20.15 -11.18 7.42
CA PRO A 254 -21.22 -10.84 8.35
C PRO A 254 -21.78 -12.09 9.05
#